data_AF-A0A834Z1E2-F1
#
_entry.id   AF-A0A834Z1E2-F1
#
_cell.length_a   1.000
_cell.length_b   1.000
_cell.length_c   1.000
_cell.angle_alpha   90.00
_cell.angle_beta   90.00
_cell.angle_gamma   90.00
#
_symmetry.space_group_name_H-M   'P 1'
#
loop_
_entity.id
_entity.type
_entity.pdbx_description
1 polymer ?
#
loop_
_entity_poly.entity_id
_entity_poly.type
_entity_poly.pdbx_seq_one_letter_code
_entity_poly.pdbx_strand_id
1 'polypeptide(L)' 'MARRKAIDFEDFLPTMADKLGGEGLIGELCNGFQLLMDGDKGVITFESLKRNSALLGLQGLRDDELLIVVGRSSAT' A
#
# COMPACT_ATOMS: atom_id res chain seq x y z
N MET A 1 9.10 18.88 19.46
CA MET A 1 9.71 17.81 18.67
C MET A 1 8.67 16.69 18.50
N ALA A 2 7.91 16.68 17.40
CA ALA A 2 6.94 15.62 17.17
C ALA A 2 7.70 14.33 16.80
N ARG A 3 7.55 13.27 17.60
CA ARG A 3 8.00 11.92 17.26
C ARG A 3 7.34 11.56 15.93
N ARG A 4 8.12 11.33 14.87
CA ARG A 4 7.64 10.62 13.69
C ARG A 4 7.19 9.25 14.18
N LYS A 5 5.87 8.99 14.19
CA LYS A 5 5.33 7.66 14.46
C LYS A 5 5.82 6.80 13.31
N ALA A 6 6.76 5.90 13.58
CA ALA A 6 7.07 4.84 12.63
C ALA A 6 5.75 4.12 12.37
N ILE A 7 5.33 4.04 11.11
CA ILE A 7 4.28 3.12 10.73
C ILE A 7 4.95 1.75 10.87
N ASP A 8 4.77 1.11 12.02
CA ASP A 8 5.23 -0.26 12.20
C ASP A 8 4.41 -1.11 11.24
N PHE A 9 5.07 -1.55 10.16
CA PHE A 9 4.51 -2.50 9.24
C PHE A 9 4.64 -3.89 9.87
N GLU A 10 3.51 -4.49 10.23
CA GLU A 10 3.48 -5.86 10.69
C GLU A 10 3.52 -6.79 9.47
N ASP A 11 4.59 -7.57 9.36
CA ASP A 11 4.80 -8.45 8.23
C ASP A 11 3.95 -9.74 8.36
N PHE A 12 2.81 -9.73 7.66
CA PHE A 12 1.93 -10.89 7.56
C PHE A 12 2.20 -11.77 6.33
N LEU A 13 3.20 -11.44 5.49
CA LEU A 13 3.50 -12.21 4.28
C LEU A 13 3.79 -13.69 4.57
N PRO A 14 4.55 -14.07 5.63
CA PRO A 14 4.77 -15.48 5.95
C PRO A 14 3.47 -16.21 6.29
N THR A 15 2.58 -15.56 7.02
CA THR A 15 1.27 -16.13 7.40
C THR A 15 0.35 -16.26 6.18
N MET A 16 0.37 -15.29 5.27
CA MET A 16 -0.38 -15.36 4.02
C MET A 16 0.16 -16.44 3.09
N ALA A 17 1.48 -16.58 2.96
CA ALA A 17 2.11 -17.63 2.19
C ALA A 17 1.75 -19.03 2.71
N ASP A 18 1.74 -19.21 4.04
CA ASP A 18 1.35 -20.47 4.68
C ASP A 18 -0.12 -20.83 4.41
N LYS A 19 -1.02 -19.84 4.45
CA LYS A 19 -2.46 -20.06 4.25
C LYS A 19 -2.91 -20.15 2.80
N LEU A 20 -2.31 -19.38 1.90
CA LEU A 20 -2.74 -19.21 0.51
C LEU A 20 -1.84 -19.96 -0.48
N GLY A 21 -0.64 -20.39 -0.05
CA GLY A 21 0.42 -20.84 -0.95
C GLY A 21 1.06 -19.68 -1.72
N GLY A 22 2.16 -19.97 -2.42
CA GLY A 22 2.93 -18.96 -3.17
C GLY A 22 2.13 -18.29 -4.29
N GLU A 23 1.39 -19.07 -5.09
CA GLU A 23 0.56 -18.54 -6.17
C GLU A 23 -0.62 -17.71 -5.63
N GLY A 24 -1.27 -18.17 -4.56
CA GLY A 24 -2.35 -17.45 -3.91
C GLY A 24 -1.88 -16.11 -3.32
N LEU A 25 -0.72 -16.10 -2.67
CA LEU A 25 -0.11 -14.85 -2.19
C LEU A 25 0.17 -13.86 -3.33
N ILE A 26 0.78 -14.33 -4.42
CA ILE A 26 1.05 -13.46 -5.59
C ILE A 26 -0.27 -12.91 -6.16
N GLY A 27 -1.31 -13.74 -6.26
CA GLY A 27 -2.63 -13.32 -6.70
C GLY A 27 -3.22 -12.20 -5.83
N GLU A 28 -3.21 -12.36 -4.51
CA GLU A 28 -3.70 -11.34 -3.57
C GLU A 28 -2.89 -10.04 -3.64
N LEU A 29 -1.55 -10.14 -3.74
CA LEU A 29 -0.70 -8.97 -3.91
C LEU A 29 -1.05 -8.24 -5.22
N CYS A 30 -1.14 -8.95 -6.34
CA CYS A 30 -1.51 -8.37 -7.63
C CYS A 30 -2.88 -7.68 -7.59
N ASN A 31 -3.87 -8.31 -6.96
CA ASN A 31 -5.20 -7.72 -6.79
C ASN A 31 -5.13 -6.44 -5.95
N GLY A 32 -4.36 -6.45 -4.86
CA GLY A 32 -4.13 -5.26 -4.03
C GLY A 32 -3.47 -4.13 -4.80
N PHE A 33 -2.44 -4.42 -5.61
CA PHE A 33 -1.79 -3.43 -6.47
C PHE A 33 -2.76 -2.86 -7.51
N GLN A 34 -3.53 -3.71 -8.19
CA GLN A 34 -4.52 -3.28 -9.19
C GLN A 34 -5.62 -2.41 -8.58
N LEU A 35 -6.02 -2.69 -7.35
CA LEU A 35 -7.01 -1.90 -6.64
C LEU A 35 -6.49 -0.50 -6.27
N LEU A 36 -5.20 -0.39 -5.94
CA LEU A 36 -4.59 0.86 -5.49
C LEU A 36 -3.98 1.71 -6.61
N MET A 37 -3.73 1.13 -7.79
CA MET A 37 -3.06 1.83 -8.88
C MET A 37 -3.95 2.84 -9.60
N ASP A 38 -3.29 3.80 -10.23
CA ASP A 38 -3.86 4.59 -11.31
C ASP A 38 -3.97 3.69 -12.56
N GLY A 39 -5.21 3.41 -12.96
CA GLY A 39 -5.50 2.48 -14.05
C GLY A 39 -4.92 2.89 -15.41
N ASP A 40 -4.79 4.20 -15.65
CA ASP A 40 -4.26 4.72 -16.90
C ASP A 40 -2.73 4.68 -16.92
N LYS A 41 -2.09 4.92 -15.76
CA LYS A 41 -0.62 4.97 -15.64
C LYS A 41 0.02 3.62 -15.33
N GLY A 42 -0.76 2.63 -14.88
CA GLY A 42 -0.24 1.31 -14.52
C GLY A 42 0.58 1.30 -13.22
N VAL A 43 0.55 2.38 -12.42
CA VAL A 43 1.37 2.54 -11.21
C VAL A 43 0.56 3.14 -10.07
N ILE A 44 0.96 2.86 -8.83
CA ILE A 44 0.39 3.55 -7.65
C ILE A 44 0.93 4.98 -7.61
N THR A 45 0.02 5.93 -7.75
CA THR A 45 0.28 7.36 -7.56
C THR A 45 -0.24 7.80 -6.21
N PHE A 46 0.26 8.92 -5.68
CA PHE A 46 -0.27 9.47 -4.43
C PHE A 46 -1.79 9.72 -4.51
N GLU A 47 -2.28 10.24 -5.64
CA GLU A 47 -3.70 10.51 -5.86
C GLU A 47 -4.55 9.23 -5.94
N SER A 48 -4.10 8.22 -6.69
CA SER A 48 -4.81 6.93 -6.77
C SER A 48 -4.83 6.22 -5.42
N LEU A 49 -3.70 6.22 -4.70
CA LEU A 49 -3.62 5.67 -3.36
C LEU A 49 -4.58 6.39 -2.40
N LYS A 50 -4.59 7.73 -2.38
CA LYS A 50 -5.49 8.52 -1.52
C LYS A 50 -6.95 8.26 -1.82
N ARG A 51 -7.32 8.21 -3.10
CA ARG A 51 -8.70 7.95 -3.55
C ARG A 51 -9.14 6.51 -3.24
N ASN A 52 -8.31 5.53 -3.58
CA ASN A 52 -8.71 4.12 -3.56
C ASN A 52 -8.55 3.50 -2.16
N SER A 53 -7.65 4.02 -1.32
CA SER A 53 -7.56 3.61 0.10
C SER A 53 -8.83 3.92 0.89
N ALA A 54 -9.58 4.96 0.51
CA ALA A 54 -10.88 5.24 1.11
C ALA A 54 -11.89 4.10 0.87
N LEU A 55 -11.81 3.41 -0.28
CA LEU A 55 -12.67 2.26 -0.60
C LEU A 55 -12.36 1.04 0.28
N LEU A 56 -11.16 0.99 0.85
CA LEU A 56 -10.71 -0.03 1.80
C LEU A 56 -11.01 0.34 3.26
N GLY A 57 -11.76 1.42 3.50
CA GLY A 57 -12.04 1.93 4.84
C GLY A 57 -10.86 2.63 5.50
N LEU A 58 -9.78 2.94 4.75
CA LEU A 58 -8.56 3.58 5.25
C LEU A 58 -8.60 5.12 5.13
N GLN A 59 -9.79 5.70 5.10
CA GLN A 59 -10.07 7.13 5.00
C GLN A 59 -9.49 8.02 6.13
N GLY A 60 -8.89 7.42 7.16
CA GLY A 60 -8.20 8.12 8.25
C GLY A 60 -6.69 8.32 8.05
N LEU A 61 -6.12 7.81 6.94
CA LEU A 61 -4.70 7.97 6.65
C LEU A 61 -4.40 9.44 6.32
N ARG A 62 -3.40 9.99 7.00
CA ARG A 62 -2.93 11.35 6.72
C ARG A 62 -1.99 11.35 5.52
N ASP A 63 -1.82 12.53 4.90
CA ASP A 63 -0.94 12.68 3.73
C ASP A 63 0.51 12.26 4.04
N ASP A 64 1.01 12.47 5.27
CA ASP A 64 2.33 12.02 5.70
C ASP A 64 2.45 10.48 5.76
N GLU A 65 1.35 9.79 6.05
CA GLU A 65 1.31 8.32 6.10
C GLU A 65 1.22 7.73 4.69
N LEU A 66 0.43 8.34 3.81
CA LEU A 66 0.33 7.94 2.39
C LEU A 66 1.65 8.14 1.63
N LEU A 67 2.40 9.20 1.94
CA LEU A 67 3.71 9.46 1.36
C LEU A 67 4.77 8.39 1.72
N ILE A 68 4.64 7.75 2.88
CA ILE A 68 5.52 6.64 3.27
C ILE A 68 5.20 5.41 2.43
N VAL A 69 3.91 5.12 2.21
CA VAL A 69 3.42 3.94 1.45
C VAL A 69 3.82 4.00 -0.02
N VAL A 70 3.69 5.18 -0.66
CA VAL A 70 4.10 5.34 -2.07
C VAL A 70 5.61 5.25 -2.26
N GLY A 71 6.39 5.36 -1.17
CA GLY A 71 7.84 5.47 -1.21
C GLY A 71 8.24 6.87 -1.68
N ARG A 72 9.14 7.52 -0.95
CA ARG A 72 9.77 8.75 -1.46
C ARG A 72 10.51 8.38 -2.73
N SER A 73 9.99 8.77 -3.89
CA SER A 73 10.76 8.75 -5.13
C SER A 73 11.93 9.71 -4.93
N SER A 74 13.06 9.15 -4.50
CA SER A 74 14.33 9.84 -4.49
C SER A 74 14.78 9.83 -5.94
N ALA A 75 14.26 10.75 -6.75
CA ALA A 75 14.93 11.14 -7.97
C ALA A 75 16.16 11.94 -7.56
N THR A 76 17.28 11.23 -7.37
CA THR A 76 18.65 11.76 -7.40
C THR A 76 19.47 10.86 -8.29
#